data_AF-A0A956CTP2-F1
#
_entry.id   AF-A0A956CTP2-F1
#
_cell.length_a   1.000
_cell.length_b   1.000
_cell.length_c   1.000
_cell.angle_alpha   90.00
_cell.angle_beta   90.00
_cell.angle_gamma   90.00
#
_symmetry.space_group_name_H-M   'P 1'
#
loop_
_entity.id
_entity.type
_entity.pdbx_description
1 polymer ?
#
loop_
_entity_poly.entity_id
_entity_poly.type
_entity_poly.pdbx_seq_one_letter_code
_entity_poly.pdbx_strand_id
1 'polypeptide(L)'
;MSTRAFVALAAATLVACGDPSLPPDGGLMRDAAVGDGGGLLDGGPIDAALPAADAGVVDAGEPLCDTAACDPREPGMGCASEDCLLWGTAPTCGDGTMGRLGAGMPCTAVGQCAPGLACFQDGSAGVCGRVCCPTDGAACAVGSRCGGSGVLVDGTDTLWGQCLSVRSCDLLRADSCEAREGCYLIDATMMTECRIAGAAGAGEACEVQEDCRAGFFCGGVLGARRCVRICDLRADDCPTAEGRCVAQSHTVAFENVGLCTLDMMTAARL
;
A
#
# COMPACT_ATOMS: atom_id res chain seq x y z
N MET A 1 28.03 30.27 -67.38
CA MET A 1 27.17 29.11 -67.04
C MET A 1 26.02 29.65 -66.19
N SER A 2 24.92 30.25 -66.67
CA SER A 2 23.90 29.90 -67.68
C SER A 2 23.31 28.50 -67.50
N THR A 3 22.09 28.42 -66.94
CA THR A 3 20.85 27.70 -67.39
C THR A 3 19.81 27.76 -66.23
N ARG A 4 18.82 28.69 -66.26
CA ARG A 4 17.35 28.50 -66.51
C ARG A 4 16.70 27.37 -65.66
N ALA A 5 15.86 27.68 -64.66
CA ALA A 5 14.42 28.04 -64.68
C ALA A 5 13.48 26.91 -65.17
N PHE A 6 12.49 26.49 -64.36
CA PHE A 6 11.06 26.43 -64.74
C PHE A 6 10.14 26.04 -63.57
N VAL A 7 8.98 26.70 -63.58
CA VAL A 7 7.83 26.66 -62.67
C VAL A 7 6.87 25.54 -63.08
N ALA A 8 6.14 24.93 -62.14
CA ALA A 8 4.83 24.35 -62.40
C ALA A 8 3.90 24.42 -61.18
N LEU A 9 2.96 25.36 -61.27
CA LEU A 9 1.77 25.55 -60.47
C LEU A 9 0.70 24.55 -60.96
N ALA A 10 0.05 23.80 -60.07
CA ALA A 10 -1.16 23.04 -60.41
C ALA A 10 -2.22 23.25 -59.33
N ALA A 11 -3.09 24.23 -59.58
CA ALA A 11 -4.38 24.36 -58.94
C ALA A 11 -5.40 23.56 -59.76
N ALA A 12 -6.18 22.71 -59.10
CA ALA A 12 -7.39 22.11 -59.66
C ALA A 12 -8.49 22.17 -58.61
N THR A 13 -9.39 23.13 -58.79
CA THR A 13 -10.72 23.20 -58.19
C THR A 13 -11.74 22.76 -59.24
N LEU A 14 -12.79 22.02 -58.84
CA LEU A 14 -14.17 21.94 -59.36
C LEU A 14 -14.85 20.77 -58.59
N VAL A 15 -15.70 20.99 -57.58
CA VAL A 15 -17.13 21.37 -57.58
C VAL A 15 -18.06 20.33 -58.22
N ALA A 16 -18.93 19.68 -57.42
CA ALA A 16 -20.41 19.71 -57.61
C ALA A 16 -21.20 18.78 -56.63
N CYS A 17 -22.20 19.38 -55.95
CA CYS A 17 -23.58 18.93 -55.60
C CYS A 17 -23.79 17.57 -54.88
N GLY A 18 -24.45 17.44 -53.71
CA GLY A 18 -25.79 17.91 -53.28
C GLY A 18 -26.74 16.69 -53.23
N ASP A 19 -27.14 16.16 -52.06
CA ASP A 19 -28.43 16.38 -51.33
C ASP A 19 -28.56 15.27 -50.23
N PRO A 20 -29.65 15.16 -49.43
CA PRO A 20 -30.07 16.03 -48.35
C PRO A 20 -30.23 15.27 -46.99
N SER A 21 -30.18 16.03 -45.89
CA SER A 21 -30.85 15.76 -44.59
C SER A 21 -31.12 14.30 -44.17
N LEU A 22 -30.24 13.75 -43.32
CA LEU A 22 -30.61 12.74 -42.34
C LEU A 22 -30.83 13.43 -40.97
N PRO A 23 -31.86 13.04 -40.20
CA PRO A 23 -32.13 13.61 -38.89
C PRO A 23 -30.98 13.35 -37.91
N PRO A 24 -30.78 14.21 -36.89
CA PRO A 24 -29.83 13.95 -35.83
C PRO A 24 -30.36 12.81 -34.96
N ASP A 25 -29.76 11.63 -35.06
CA ASP A 25 -29.88 10.64 -34.00
C ASP A 25 -29.13 11.20 -32.78
N GLY A 26 -29.89 11.87 -31.92
CA GLY A 26 -29.52 12.19 -30.56
C GLY A 26 -29.26 10.90 -29.78
N GLY A 27 -28.02 10.41 -29.87
CA GLY A 27 -27.47 9.47 -28.92
C GLY A 27 -27.21 10.19 -27.61
N LEU A 28 -28.10 9.98 -26.65
CA LEU A 28 -28.06 10.43 -25.27
C LEU A 28 -26.62 10.51 -24.73
N MET A 29 -26.24 11.70 -24.25
CA MET A 29 -25.27 11.84 -23.17
C MET A 29 -25.74 10.91 -22.05
N ARG A 30 -25.08 9.76 -21.90
CA ARG A 30 -25.17 9.00 -20.66
C ARG A 30 -24.31 9.76 -19.65
N ASP A 31 -24.99 10.58 -18.86
CA ASP A 31 -24.50 10.93 -17.54
C ASP A 31 -24.10 9.62 -16.85
N ALA A 32 -22.86 9.55 -16.38
CA ALA A 32 -22.46 8.54 -15.42
C ALA A 32 -23.27 8.80 -14.14
N ALA A 33 -24.45 8.19 -14.07
CA ALA A 33 -25.16 8.03 -12.83
C ALA A 33 -24.27 7.20 -11.91
N VAL A 34 -23.71 7.86 -10.90
CA VAL A 34 -23.29 7.22 -9.66
C VAL A 34 -24.50 6.46 -9.15
N GLY A 35 -24.50 5.15 -9.38
CA GLY A 35 -25.47 4.25 -8.78
C GLY A 35 -25.13 4.14 -7.30
N ASP A 36 -25.75 4.98 -6.48
CA ASP A 36 -25.96 4.68 -5.08
C ASP A 36 -26.75 3.36 -5.03
N GLY A 37 -26.07 2.28 -4.67
CA GLY A 37 -26.63 0.95 -4.50
C GLY A 37 -27.56 0.86 -3.29
N GLY A 38 -28.68 1.58 -3.35
CA GLY A 38 -29.83 1.43 -2.46
C GLY A 38 -30.90 0.61 -3.18
N GLY A 39 -30.69 -0.70 -3.31
CA GLY A 39 -31.63 -1.61 -3.95
C GLY A 39 -31.93 -2.80 -3.05
N LEU A 40 -33.07 -2.74 -2.38
CA LEU A 40 -33.70 -3.85 -1.66
C LEU A 40 -33.69 -5.12 -2.53
N LEU A 41 -33.01 -6.16 -2.05
CA LEU A 41 -33.20 -7.51 -2.55
C LEU A 41 -34.41 -8.11 -1.82
N ASP A 42 -35.50 -8.26 -2.57
CA ASP A 42 -36.62 -9.14 -2.23
C ASP A 42 -36.09 -10.55 -1.99
N GLY A 43 -36.29 -11.02 -0.75
CA GLY A 43 -35.98 -12.38 -0.33
C GLY A 43 -36.92 -13.38 -0.99
N GLY A 44 -36.41 -14.11 -1.97
CA GLY A 44 -36.95 -15.41 -2.32
C GLY A 44 -36.47 -16.46 -1.31
N PRO A 45 -37.31 -17.42 -0.89
CA PRO A 45 -36.88 -18.51 -0.04
C PRO A 45 -35.99 -19.45 -0.86
N ILE A 46 -34.68 -19.46 -0.58
CA ILE A 46 -33.78 -20.49 -1.07
C ILE A 46 -33.87 -21.66 -0.10
N ASP A 47 -34.26 -22.81 -0.65
CA ASP A 47 -34.40 -24.08 0.04
C ASP A 47 -33.12 -24.45 0.80
N ALA A 48 -33.30 -24.66 2.10
CA ALA A 48 -32.31 -25.19 3.01
C ALA A 48 -32.06 -26.67 2.73
N ALA A 49 -30.96 -27.00 2.05
CA ALA A 49 -30.31 -28.31 2.14
C ALA A 49 -28.96 -28.34 1.39
N LEU A 50 -27.99 -27.54 1.84
CA LEU A 50 -26.58 -27.86 1.60
C LEU A 50 -25.84 -27.77 2.93
N PRO A 51 -25.05 -28.78 3.32
CA PRO A 51 -24.23 -28.69 4.51
C PRO A 51 -23.30 -27.50 4.33
N ALA A 52 -23.40 -26.54 5.26
CA ALA A 52 -22.44 -25.47 5.41
C ALA A 52 -21.05 -26.12 5.53
N ALA A 53 -20.31 -26.11 4.44
CA ALA A 53 -18.87 -26.25 4.49
C ALA A 53 -18.40 -25.01 5.25
N ASP A 54 -18.23 -25.21 6.56
CA ASP A 54 -17.23 -24.61 7.42
C ASP A 54 -16.37 -23.61 6.65
N ALA A 55 -16.90 -22.39 6.54
CA ALA A 55 -16.09 -21.20 6.37
C ALA A 55 -15.22 -21.17 7.62
N GLY A 56 -14.08 -21.86 7.53
CA GLY A 56 -13.00 -21.74 8.48
C GLY A 56 -12.81 -20.26 8.65
N VAL A 57 -13.02 -19.78 9.87
CA VAL A 57 -12.57 -18.48 10.31
C VAL A 57 -11.11 -18.46 9.87
N VAL A 58 -10.83 -17.77 8.76
CA VAL A 58 -9.46 -17.51 8.35
C VAL A 58 -8.99 -16.63 9.49
N ASP A 59 -8.21 -17.24 10.38
CA ASP A 59 -7.69 -16.62 11.58
C ASP A 59 -7.12 -15.28 11.14
N ALA A 60 -7.82 -14.19 11.50
CA ALA A 60 -7.31 -12.85 11.28
C ALA A 60 -5.96 -12.86 11.98
N GLY A 61 -4.89 -12.75 11.19
CA GLY A 61 -3.54 -13.19 11.56
C GLY A 61 -3.20 -12.87 13.01
N GLU A 62 -2.54 -13.82 13.67
CA GLU A 62 -2.09 -13.73 15.07
C GLU A 62 -1.67 -12.29 15.40
N PRO A 63 -2.30 -11.65 16.41
CA PRO A 63 -2.12 -10.22 16.62
C PRO A 63 -0.65 -9.90 16.81
N LEU A 64 -0.10 -9.15 15.86
CA LEU A 64 1.26 -8.65 15.94
C LEU A 64 1.41 -7.95 17.29
N CYS A 65 2.47 -8.28 18.03
CA CYS A 65 2.84 -7.74 19.35
C CYS A 65 2.06 -8.25 20.59
N ASP A 66 1.02 -9.08 20.48
CA ASP A 66 0.20 -9.50 21.63
C ASP A 66 0.78 -10.67 22.45
N THR A 67 1.86 -11.30 21.97
CA THR A 67 2.50 -12.45 22.66
C THR A 67 3.57 -12.05 23.68
N ALA A 68 3.68 -10.76 24.01
CA ALA A 68 4.71 -10.25 24.91
C ALA A 68 4.36 -10.47 26.39
N ALA A 69 5.39 -10.66 27.22
CA ALA A 69 5.24 -10.77 28.68
C ALA A 69 4.78 -9.45 29.33
N CYS A 70 4.98 -8.33 28.64
CA CYS A 70 4.63 -6.99 29.08
C CYS A 70 4.54 -6.04 27.87
N ASP A 71 3.97 -4.84 28.06
CA ASP A 71 3.84 -3.84 27.00
C ASP A 71 4.97 -2.78 27.07
N PRO A 72 5.91 -2.72 26.11
CA PRO A 72 7.03 -1.79 26.12
C PRO A 72 6.61 -0.34 25.80
N ARG A 73 5.36 -0.10 25.37
CA ARG A 73 4.84 1.25 25.08
C ARG A 73 4.48 2.00 26.35
N GLU A 74 4.04 1.26 27.37
CA GLU A 74 3.52 1.79 28.63
C GLU A 74 4.40 1.35 29.80
N PRO A 75 5.31 2.21 30.30
CA PRO A 75 6.14 1.86 31.44
C PRO A 75 5.28 1.46 32.65
N GLY A 76 5.66 0.35 33.30
CA GLY A 76 4.96 -0.21 34.46
C GLY A 76 3.73 -1.08 34.17
N MET A 77 3.34 -1.32 32.90
CA MET A 77 2.28 -2.30 32.58
C MET A 77 2.84 -3.70 32.31
N GLY A 78 2.27 -4.70 32.99
CA GLY A 78 2.62 -6.12 32.82
C GLY A 78 3.75 -6.63 33.73
N CYS A 79 4.56 -5.72 34.29
CA CYS A 79 5.65 -6.05 35.21
C CYS A 79 5.30 -5.61 36.64
N ALA A 80 5.59 -6.44 37.64
CA ALA A 80 5.15 -6.20 39.02
C ALA A 80 5.82 -4.99 39.70
N SER A 81 7.09 -4.71 39.38
CA SER A 81 7.88 -3.61 39.97
C SER A 81 8.97 -3.09 39.04
N GLU A 82 8.95 -3.50 37.78
CA GLU A 82 9.99 -3.28 36.79
C GLU A 82 9.38 -2.61 35.56
N ASP A 83 10.20 -1.99 34.73
CA ASP A 83 9.74 -1.46 33.44
C ASP A 83 9.79 -2.56 32.37
N CYS A 84 8.79 -2.54 31.49
CA CYS A 84 8.81 -3.36 30.30
C CYS A 84 9.70 -2.71 29.24
N LEU A 85 10.73 -3.44 28.79
CA LEU A 85 11.71 -2.94 27.85
C LEU A 85 11.82 -3.87 26.64
N LEU A 86 11.93 -3.27 25.45
CA LEU A 86 12.20 -4.00 24.21
C LEU A 86 13.72 -4.11 24.03
N TRP A 87 14.30 -5.23 24.50
CA TRP A 87 15.74 -5.51 24.43
C TRP A 87 16.12 -6.63 23.46
N GLY A 88 15.13 -7.30 22.87
CA GLY A 88 15.37 -8.39 21.91
C GLY A 88 14.19 -8.56 20.97
N THR A 89 13.93 -9.80 20.57
CA THR A 89 12.82 -10.12 19.66
C THR A 89 11.45 -9.76 20.25
N ALA A 90 11.33 -9.87 21.58
CA ALA A 90 10.14 -9.54 22.34
C ALA A 90 10.46 -8.67 23.58
N PRO A 91 9.47 -7.93 24.11
CA PRO A 91 9.60 -7.16 25.34
C PRO A 91 9.73 -8.05 26.57
N THR A 92 10.55 -7.62 27.52
CA THR A 92 10.79 -8.32 28.79
C THR A 92 10.80 -7.33 29.95
N CYS A 93 10.38 -7.78 31.14
CA CYS A 93 10.56 -7.01 32.37
C CYS A 93 12.06 -6.86 32.66
N GLY A 94 12.52 -5.61 32.76
CA GLY A 94 13.94 -5.30 32.95
C GLY A 94 14.35 -5.40 34.41
N ASP A 95 15.61 -5.77 34.65
CA ASP A 95 16.22 -5.92 35.99
C ASP A 95 16.48 -4.61 36.76
N GLY A 96 15.89 -3.49 36.33
CA GLY A 96 16.07 -2.17 36.91
C GLY A 96 17.16 -1.30 36.27
N THR A 97 17.89 -1.80 35.26
CA THR A 97 18.92 -1.03 34.54
C THR A 97 18.30 -0.20 33.41
N MET A 98 17.64 0.90 33.76
CA MET A 98 16.96 1.74 32.78
C MET A 98 17.92 2.67 32.03
N GLY A 99 17.73 2.73 30.72
CA GLY A 99 18.31 3.77 29.89
C GLY A 99 17.75 5.15 30.24
N ARG A 100 18.46 6.19 29.79
CA ARG A 100 18.11 7.60 30.06
C ARG A 100 18.09 8.46 28.80
N LEU A 101 18.45 7.89 27.65
CA LEU A 101 18.45 8.62 26.40
C LEU A 101 17.01 8.86 25.93
N GLY A 102 16.71 10.13 25.63
CA GLY A 102 15.41 10.54 25.13
C GLY A 102 15.20 10.18 23.65
N ALA A 103 13.97 10.37 23.17
CA ALA A 103 13.62 10.11 21.78
C ALA A 103 14.50 10.93 20.82
N GLY A 104 14.93 10.31 19.71
CA GLY A 104 15.81 10.90 18.71
C GLY A 104 17.30 10.97 19.10
N MET A 105 17.67 10.59 20.33
CA MET A 105 19.07 10.54 20.74
C MET A 105 19.77 9.33 20.14
N PRO A 106 21.05 9.47 19.71
CA PRO A 106 21.83 8.35 19.21
C PRO A 106 22.12 7.37 20.35
N CYS A 107 22.05 6.08 20.05
CA CYS A 107 22.32 5.01 20.98
C CYS A 107 23.14 3.91 20.30
N THR A 108 23.88 3.15 21.10
CA THR A 108 24.77 2.08 20.65
C THR A 108 24.45 0.74 21.28
N ALA A 109 23.45 0.67 22.17
CA ALA A 109 22.99 -0.56 22.79
C ALA A 109 21.49 -0.50 23.11
N VAL A 110 20.84 -1.66 23.03
CA VAL A 110 19.38 -1.88 23.19
C VAL A 110 18.76 -1.32 24.47
N GLY A 111 19.52 -1.21 25.56
CA GLY A 111 19.03 -0.72 26.85
C GLY A 111 19.35 0.73 27.20
N GLN A 112 19.90 1.53 26.28
CA GLN A 112 20.31 2.91 26.60
C GLN A 112 19.16 3.93 26.59
N CYS A 113 18.05 3.60 25.94
CA CYS A 113 16.90 4.49 25.80
C CYS A 113 16.00 4.46 27.04
N ALA A 114 15.33 5.59 27.30
CA ALA A 114 14.37 5.70 28.38
C ALA A 114 13.18 4.73 28.18
N PRO A 115 12.46 4.35 29.25
CA PRO A 115 11.26 3.51 29.14
C PRO A 115 10.23 4.07 28.13
N GLY A 116 9.54 3.19 27.40
CA GLY A 116 8.70 3.57 26.27
C GLY A 116 9.45 3.75 24.95
N LEU A 117 10.79 3.68 24.96
CA LEU A 117 11.65 3.79 23.80
C LEU A 117 12.53 2.54 23.64
N ALA A 118 12.98 2.28 22.42
CA ALA A 118 14.00 1.28 22.13
C ALA A 118 15.05 1.84 21.18
N CYS A 119 16.25 1.25 21.19
CA CYS A 119 17.33 1.64 20.31
C CYS A 119 17.18 0.90 18.97
N PHE A 120 16.47 1.51 18.03
CA PHE A 120 16.26 0.98 16.69
C PHE A 120 17.43 1.31 15.77
N GLN A 121 17.72 0.41 14.85
CA GLN A 121 18.68 0.64 13.78
C GLN A 121 18.08 1.57 12.73
N ASP A 122 18.75 2.68 12.49
CA ASP A 122 18.49 3.66 11.43
C ASP A 122 19.76 3.78 10.56
N GLY A 123 19.72 3.15 9.38
CA GLY A 123 20.90 2.95 8.55
C GLY A 123 22.01 2.20 9.28
N SER A 124 23.15 2.85 9.51
CA SER A 124 24.31 2.26 10.21
C SER A 124 24.43 2.69 11.69
N ALA A 125 23.45 3.41 12.23
CA ALA A 125 23.46 3.94 13.59
C ALA A 125 22.23 3.48 14.38
N GLY A 126 22.29 3.60 15.71
CA GLY A 126 21.13 3.41 16.57
C GLY A 126 20.52 4.74 16.97
N VAL A 127 19.19 4.82 16.99
CA VAL A 127 18.44 5.97 17.47
C VAL A 127 17.35 5.51 18.42
N CYS A 128 17.17 6.23 19.54
CA CYS A 128 16.09 5.97 20.47
C CYS A 128 14.74 6.37 19.84
N GLY A 129 13.98 5.38 19.39
CA GLY A 129 12.66 5.53 18.79
C GLY A 129 11.56 5.14 19.78
N ARG A 130 10.40 5.80 19.69
CA ARG A 130 9.24 5.41 20.49
C ARG A 130 8.65 4.12 19.96
N VAL A 131 8.55 3.11 20.84
CA VAL A 131 8.06 1.79 20.48
C VAL A 131 6.58 1.88 20.09
N CYS A 132 6.21 1.16 19.05
CA CYS A 132 4.82 1.04 18.61
C CYS A 132 4.56 -0.37 18.09
N CYS A 133 3.28 -0.76 18.12
CA CYS A 133 2.84 -1.95 17.43
C CYS A 133 2.21 -1.58 16.07
N PRO A 134 2.53 -2.29 14.98
CA PRO A 134 1.99 -1.99 13.64
C PRO A 134 0.46 -2.00 13.56
N THR A 135 -0.19 -2.85 14.34
CA THR A 135 -1.64 -2.99 14.40
C THR A 135 -2.32 -1.93 15.27
N ASP A 136 -1.55 -1.15 16.04
CA ASP A 136 -2.07 -0.08 16.89
C ASP A 136 -1.86 1.29 16.24
N GLY A 137 -2.87 1.72 15.49
CA GLY A 137 -2.90 3.03 14.84
C GLY A 137 -2.90 4.22 15.80
N ALA A 138 -3.15 4.03 17.09
CA ALA A 138 -3.20 5.10 18.10
C ALA A 138 -1.86 5.24 18.86
N ALA A 139 -0.91 4.34 18.66
CA ALA A 139 0.37 4.40 19.36
C ALA A 139 1.05 5.74 19.09
N CYS A 140 1.17 6.16 17.83
CA CYS A 140 2.01 7.30 17.44
C CYS A 140 1.30 8.65 17.47
N ALA A 141 2.08 9.73 17.65
CA ALA A 141 1.59 11.10 17.60
C ALA A 141 1.06 11.47 16.21
N VAL A 142 0.21 12.49 16.12
CA VAL A 142 -0.33 13.01 14.85
C VAL A 142 0.80 13.33 13.88
N GLY A 143 0.67 12.88 12.63
CA GLY A 143 1.70 13.03 11.60
C GLY A 143 2.85 12.00 11.69
N SER A 144 2.74 11.04 12.59
CA SER A 144 3.64 9.88 12.69
C SER A 144 2.85 8.58 12.59
N ARG A 145 3.51 7.51 12.16
CA ARG A 145 2.96 6.15 12.12
C ARG A 145 3.99 5.14 12.58
N CYS A 146 3.49 3.95 12.91
CA CYS A 146 4.37 2.84 13.24
C CYS A 146 5.04 2.29 11.98
N GLY A 147 6.37 2.21 12.00
CA GLY A 147 7.16 1.79 10.86
C GLY A 147 8.62 1.51 11.23
N GLY A 148 9.49 1.58 10.22
CA GLY A 148 10.92 1.36 10.33
C GLY A 148 11.35 -0.06 9.98
N SER A 149 12.67 -0.29 10.10
CA SER A 149 13.30 -1.59 9.87
C SER A 149 12.82 -2.68 10.82
N GLY A 150 12.34 -2.30 12.01
CA GLY A 150 12.05 -3.21 13.12
C GLY A 150 13.25 -4.05 13.54
N VAL A 151 14.44 -3.49 13.34
CA VAL A 151 15.72 -4.06 13.75
C VAL A 151 16.26 -3.19 14.88
N LEU A 152 16.72 -3.82 15.96
CA LEU A 152 17.40 -3.13 17.04
C LEU A 152 18.87 -2.85 16.68
N VAL A 153 19.53 -1.94 17.39
CA VAL A 153 20.92 -1.53 17.09
C VAL A 153 21.94 -2.68 17.08
N ASP A 154 21.64 -3.79 17.74
CA ASP A 154 22.49 -5.00 17.78
C ASP A 154 22.21 -5.99 16.63
N GLY A 155 21.29 -5.64 15.72
CA GLY A 155 20.87 -6.47 14.59
C GLY A 155 19.71 -7.43 14.90
N THR A 156 19.12 -7.35 16.09
CA THR A 156 17.98 -8.22 16.45
C THR A 156 16.70 -7.77 15.74
N ASP A 157 16.10 -8.66 14.95
CA ASP A 157 14.76 -8.47 14.38
C ASP A 157 13.69 -8.57 15.47
N THR A 158 12.71 -7.67 15.44
CA THR A 158 11.56 -7.68 16.35
C THR A 158 10.26 -7.45 15.60
N LEU A 159 9.13 -7.89 16.13
CA LEU A 159 7.82 -7.60 15.53
C LEU A 159 7.37 -6.17 15.76
N TRP A 160 7.98 -5.48 16.73
CA TRP A 160 7.69 -4.10 17.08
C TRP A 160 8.31 -3.11 16.09
N GLY A 161 7.72 -1.92 16.00
CA GLY A 161 8.22 -0.83 15.18
C GLY A 161 8.56 0.39 16.01
N GLN A 162 8.93 1.46 15.29
CA GLN A 162 9.12 2.79 15.83
C GLN A 162 8.15 3.80 15.23
N CYS A 163 7.74 4.77 16.04
CA CYS A 163 6.97 5.90 15.54
C CYS A 163 7.87 6.81 14.70
N LEU A 164 7.61 6.84 13.39
CA LEU A 164 8.32 7.67 12.42
C LEU A 164 7.37 8.71 11.83
N SER A 165 7.91 9.86 11.44
CA SER A 165 7.17 10.79 10.60
C SER A 165 6.71 10.10 9.31
N VAL A 166 5.52 10.46 8.84
CA VAL A 166 5.00 9.98 7.54
C VAL A 166 6.01 10.30 6.44
N ARG A 167 6.42 9.28 5.66
CA ARG A 167 7.37 9.42 4.56
C ARG A 167 6.70 9.09 3.24
N SER A 168 6.76 10.02 2.29
CA SER A 168 6.40 9.77 0.90
C SER A 168 7.45 8.91 0.21
N CYS A 169 7.03 8.16 -0.82
CA CYS A 169 7.90 7.19 -1.50
C CYS A 169 7.60 7.12 -3.00
N ASP A 170 8.53 6.56 -3.77
CA ASP A 170 8.34 6.28 -5.20
C ASP A 170 7.91 4.82 -5.38
N LEU A 171 6.73 4.62 -5.97
CA LEU A 171 6.09 3.31 -6.15
C LEU A 171 6.92 2.35 -7.02
N LEU A 172 7.77 2.88 -7.90
CA LEU A 172 8.61 2.05 -8.80
C LEU A 172 10.00 1.78 -8.23
N ARG A 173 10.35 2.37 -7.08
CA ARG A 173 11.65 2.21 -6.44
C ARG A 173 11.56 1.34 -5.20
N ALA A 174 12.11 0.14 -5.29
CA ALA A 174 12.13 -0.84 -4.21
C ALA A 174 12.90 -0.38 -2.95
N ASP A 175 13.79 0.61 -3.09
CA ASP A 175 14.62 1.18 -2.03
C ASP A 175 14.03 2.46 -1.42
N SER A 176 12.79 2.83 -1.75
CA SER A 176 12.15 4.05 -1.23
C SER A 176 11.79 3.97 0.26
N CYS A 177 11.64 2.78 0.80
CA CYS A 177 11.19 2.51 2.16
C CYS A 177 12.15 1.55 2.88
N GLU A 178 12.00 1.40 4.20
CA GLU A 178 12.83 0.47 4.96
C GLU A 178 12.53 -0.98 4.59
N ALA A 179 13.44 -1.90 4.96
CA ALA A 179 13.38 -3.31 4.57
C ALA A 179 12.06 -4.04 4.91
N ARG A 180 11.31 -3.57 5.92
CA ARG A 180 10.00 -4.13 6.33
C ARG A 180 8.80 -3.34 5.83
N GLU A 181 9.02 -2.33 5.01
CA GLU A 181 7.99 -1.44 4.53
C GLU A 181 7.75 -1.61 3.02
N GLY A 182 6.55 -1.26 2.59
CA GLY A 182 6.19 -1.08 1.19
C GLY A 182 5.81 0.37 0.92
N CYS A 183 5.98 0.80 -0.33
CA CYS A 183 5.44 2.05 -0.80
C CYS A 183 4.01 1.83 -1.31
N TYR A 184 3.04 2.49 -0.68
CA TYR A 184 1.62 2.29 -0.99
C TYR A 184 0.94 3.59 -1.40
N LEU A 185 -0.07 3.47 -2.26
CA LEU A 185 -1.01 4.53 -2.59
C LEU A 185 -2.10 4.58 -1.51
N ILE A 186 -2.17 5.68 -0.75
CA ILE A 186 -2.95 5.73 0.48
C ILE A 186 -4.37 6.27 0.27
N ASP A 187 -4.56 7.14 -0.72
CA ASP A 187 -5.84 7.79 -0.95
C ASP A 187 -6.06 8.17 -2.41
N ALA A 188 -7.28 8.66 -2.70
CA ALA A 188 -7.68 9.12 -4.02
C ALA A 188 -6.97 10.42 -4.45
N THR A 189 -6.24 11.09 -3.55
CA THR A 189 -5.43 12.27 -3.87
C THR A 189 -4.05 11.91 -4.39
N MET A 190 -3.77 10.61 -4.54
CA MET A 190 -2.54 10.09 -5.11
C MET A 190 -1.32 10.34 -4.24
N MET A 191 -1.52 10.33 -2.92
CA MET A 191 -0.40 10.35 -1.98
C MET A 191 0.17 8.95 -1.79
N THR A 192 1.50 8.87 -1.80
CA THR A 192 2.25 7.65 -1.51
C THR A 192 2.82 7.71 -0.11
N GLU A 193 2.94 6.56 0.53
CA GLU A 193 3.52 6.48 1.86
C GLU A 193 4.22 5.13 2.12
N CYS A 194 5.35 5.18 2.82
CA CYS A 194 5.98 3.99 3.39
C CYS A 194 5.16 3.48 4.58
N ARG A 195 4.67 2.24 4.47
CA ARG A 195 3.96 1.54 5.55
C ARG A 195 4.52 0.15 5.72
N ILE A 196 4.31 -0.45 6.88
CA ILE A 196 4.72 -1.84 7.12
C ILE A 196 4.05 -2.74 6.09
N ALA A 197 4.86 -3.56 5.43
CA ALA A 197 4.40 -4.45 4.39
C ALA A 197 3.79 -5.71 4.97
N GLY A 198 2.68 -6.14 4.38
CA GLY A 198 2.07 -7.42 4.67
C GLY A 198 2.77 -8.57 3.97
N ALA A 199 2.17 -9.75 4.07
CA ALA A 199 2.72 -10.96 3.47
C ALA A 199 2.08 -11.32 2.12
N ALA A 200 0.90 -10.75 1.80
CA ALA A 200 0.10 -11.22 0.67
C ALA A 200 0.75 -10.87 -0.69
N GLY A 201 0.89 -11.87 -1.54
CA GLY A 201 1.45 -11.78 -2.89
C GLY A 201 0.39 -11.66 -3.98
N ALA A 202 0.83 -11.73 -5.24
CA ALA A 202 -0.03 -11.58 -6.42
C ALA A 202 -1.27 -12.47 -6.37
N GLY A 203 -2.47 -11.87 -6.50
CA GLY A 203 -3.74 -12.59 -6.55
C GLY A 203 -4.28 -13.08 -5.20
N GLU A 204 -3.55 -12.88 -4.10
CA GLU A 204 -4.04 -13.19 -2.75
C GLU A 204 -5.03 -12.12 -2.28
N ALA A 205 -5.92 -12.50 -1.35
CA ALA A 205 -6.95 -11.59 -0.83
C ALA A 205 -6.33 -10.48 0.03
N CYS A 206 -6.94 -9.30 -0.02
CA CYS A 206 -6.56 -8.16 0.82
C CYS A 206 -7.80 -7.31 1.13
N GLU A 207 -7.76 -6.62 2.27
CA GLU A 207 -8.76 -5.65 2.70
C GLU A 207 -8.20 -4.24 2.77
N VAL A 208 -6.92 -4.11 3.09
CA VAL A 208 -6.18 -2.84 3.12
C VAL A 208 -4.88 -2.96 2.32
N GLN A 209 -4.20 -1.84 2.07
CA GLN A 209 -2.98 -1.84 1.26
C GLN A 209 -1.85 -2.63 1.95
N GLU A 210 -1.80 -2.52 3.27
CA GLU A 210 -0.81 -3.10 4.16
C GLU A 210 -0.92 -4.62 4.29
N ASP A 211 -1.98 -5.24 3.77
CA ASP A 211 -2.05 -6.71 3.69
C ASP A 211 -1.10 -7.25 2.62
N CYS A 212 -0.88 -6.46 1.56
CA CYS A 212 -0.04 -6.81 0.44
C CYS A 212 1.43 -6.57 0.76
N ARG A 213 2.31 -7.45 0.27
CA ARG A 213 3.76 -7.26 0.35
C ARG A 213 4.22 -6.05 -0.47
N ALA A 214 5.44 -5.58 -0.23
CA ALA A 214 6.03 -4.46 -0.97
C ALA A 214 5.99 -4.68 -2.50
N GLY A 215 5.64 -3.63 -3.25
CA GLY A 215 5.48 -3.68 -4.71
C GLY A 215 4.10 -4.16 -5.19
N PHE A 216 3.15 -4.31 -4.28
CA PHE A 216 1.76 -4.68 -4.58
C PHE A 216 0.79 -3.63 -4.06
N PHE A 217 -0.33 -3.52 -4.77
CA PHE A 217 -1.46 -2.67 -4.45
C PHE A 217 -2.68 -3.56 -4.18
N CYS A 218 -3.45 -3.26 -3.13
CA CYS A 218 -4.72 -3.92 -2.88
C CYS A 218 -5.81 -3.32 -3.77
N GLY A 219 -6.10 -3.99 -4.89
CA GLY A 219 -7.03 -3.52 -5.93
C GLY A 219 -8.18 -4.48 -6.19
N GLY A 220 -9.28 -3.97 -6.75
CA GLY A 220 -10.47 -4.76 -7.11
C GLY A 220 -11.76 -4.19 -6.53
N VAL A 221 -12.84 -4.96 -6.59
CA VAL A 221 -14.15 -4.58 -6.03
C VAL A 221 -14.25 -4.98 -4.56
N LEU A 222 -15.04 -4.24 -3.77
CA LEU A 222 -15.28 -4.55 -2.36
C LEU A 222 -15.72 -6.02 -2.19
N GLY A 223 -15.08 -6.76 -1.28
CA GLY A 223 -15.33 -8.20 -1.05
C GLY A 223 -14.59 -9.16 -1.99
N ALA A 224 -13.89 -8.65 -3.02
CA ALA A 224 -13.05 -9.45 -3.92
C ALA A 224 -11.73 -8.75 -4.26
N ARG A 225 -11.24 -7.89 -3.35
CA ARG A 225 -9.97 -7.19 -3.50
C ARG A 225 -8.80 -8.17 -3.41
N ARG A 226 -7.81 -7.99 -4.29
CA ARG A 226 -6.62 -8.82 -4.42
C ARG A 226 -5.37 -7.96 -4.50
N CYS A 227 -4.26 -8.50 -4.04
CA CYS A 227 -2.96 -7.87 -4.23
C CYS A 227 -2.54 -7.98 -5.71
N VAL A 228 -2.37 -6.84 -6.36
CA VAL A 228 -1.96 -6.70 -7.77
C VAL A 228 -0.62 -5.99 -7.83
N ARG A 229 0.30 -6.51 -8.66
CA ARG A 229 1.65 -5.97 -8.76
C ARG A 229 1.64 -4.58 -9.38
N ILE A 230 2.41 -3.67 -8.80
CA ILE A 230 2.73 -2.37 -9.38
C ILE A 230 3.86 -2.57 -10.41
N CYS A 231 3.71 -1.96 -11.59
CA CYS A 231 4.63 -2.14 -12.72
C CYS A 231 4.98 -0.82 -13.41
N ASP A 232 6.10 -0.81 -14.11
CA ASP A 232 6.49 0.31 -14.98
C ASP A 232 5.91 0.09 -16.39
N LEU A 233 5.04 0.99 -16.82
CA LEU A 233 4.38 0.98 -18.13
C LEU A 233 5.36 1.00 -19.32
N ARG A 234 6.59 1.48 -19.12
CA ARG A 234 7.63 1.50 -20.15
C ARG A 234 8.42 0.20 -20.22
N ALA A 235 8.54 -0.50 -19.10
CA ALA A 235 9.31 -1.73 -18.99
C ALA A 235 8.46 -2.98 -19.28
N ASP A 236 7.16 -2.92 -18.98
CA ASP A 236 6.23 -4.06 -19.01
C ASP A 236 6.79 -5.26 -18.24
N ASP A 237 7.16 -5.02 -16.98
CA ASP A 237 7.84 -5.96 -16.08
C ASP A 237 6.89 -6.97 -15.40
N CYS A 238 5.67 -7.11 -15.91
CA CYS A 238 4.69 -8.06 -15.40
C CYS A 238 5.08 -9.51 -15.74
N PRO A 239 5.15 -10.41 -14.74
CA PRO A 239 5.27 -11.83 -15.02
C PRO A 239 4.13 -12.31 -15.91
N THR A 240 4.38 -13.24 -16.83
CA THR A 240 3.35 -13.73 -17.77
C THR A 240 2.10 -14.27 -17.06
N ALA A 241 2.25 -14.83 -15.87
CA ALA A 241 1.15 -15.32 -15.04
C ALA A 241 0.34 -14.22 -14.33
N GLU A 242 0.85 -12.98 -14.31
CA GLU A 242 0.20 -11.80 -13.73
C GLU A 242 -0.35 -10.85 -14.83
N GLY A 243 -0.01 -11.10 -16.10
CA GLY A 243 -0.57 -10.43 -17.27
C GLY A 243 0.34 -9.34 -17.84
N ARG A 244 -0.24 -8.19 -18.20
CA ARG A 244 0.48 -7.04 -18.77
C ARG A 244 0.35 -5.81 -17.90
N CYS A 245 1.29 -4.88 -18.03
CA CYS A 245 1.23 -3.62 -17.31
C CYS A 245 0.20 -2.67 -17.96
N VAL A 246 -0.80 -2.24 -17.19
CA VAL A 246 -1.87 -1.35 -17.68
C VAL A 246 -2.05 -0.16 -16.75
N ALA A 247 -2.20 1.03 -17.33
CA ALA A 247 -2.53 2.24 -16.59
C ALA A 247 -3.96 2.14 -16.05
N GLN A 248 -4.17 2.38 -14.76
CA GLN A 248 -5.49 2.42 -14.15
C GLN A 248 -5.84 3.84 -13.72
N SER A 249 -7.13 4.11 -13.50
CA SER A 249 -7.61 5.44 -13.11
C SER A 249 -6.95 5.99 -11.84
N HIS A 250 -6.51 5.11 -10.94
CA HIS A 250 -5.81 5.47 -9.72
C HIS A 250 -4.27 5.53 -9.86
N THR A 251 -3.70 5.21 -11.03
CA THR A 251 -2.27 5.40 -11.29
C THR A 251 -1.97 6.53 -12.25
N VAL A 252 -3.00 7.19 -12.82
CA VAL A 252 -2.83 8.24 -13.85
C VAL A 252 -2.02 9.45 -13.42
N ALA A 253 -1.95 9.72 -12.11
CA ALA A 253 -1.16 10.83 -11.58
C ALA A 253 0.35 10.52 -11.51
N PHE A 254 0.73 9.24 -11.61
CA PHE A 254 2.12 8.82 -11.60
C PHE A 254 2.56 8.48 -13.01
N GLU A 255 3.53 9.22 -13.51
CA GLU A 255 4.08 8.94 -14.83
C GLU A 255 4.65 7.53 -14.87
N ASN A 256 4.17 6.74 -15.83
CA ASN A 256 4.65 5.39 -16.12
C ASN A 256 4.35 4.33 -15.04
N VAL A 257 3.45 4.60 -14.09
CA VAL A 257 3.00 3.56 -13.15
C VAL A 257 1.73 2.89 -13.65
N GLY A 258 1.74 1.57 -13.66
CA GLY A 258 0.58 0.73 -13.96
C GLY A 258 0.40 -0.38 -12.93
N LEU A 259 -0.58 -1.24 -13.20
CA LEU A 259 -0.80 -2.48 -12.48
C LEU A 259 -0.77 -3.67 -13.44
N CYS A 260 -0.17 -4.77 -12.99
CA CYS A 260 -0.24 -6.03 -13.70
C CYS A 260 -1.65 -6.59 -13.67
N THR A 261 -2.22 -6.78 -14.85
CA THR A 261 -3.55 -7.37 -15.00
C THR A 261 -3.54 -8.44 -16.08
N LEU A 262 -4.13 -9.59 -15.75
CA LEU A 262 -4.44 -10.67 -16.69
C LEU A 262 -5.48 -10.23 -17.74
N ASP A 263 -6.14 -9.11 -17.50
CA ASP A 263 -7.30 -8.71 -18.28
C ASP A 263 -6.93 -7.72 -19.40
N MET A 264 -6.91 -8.24 -20.62
CA MET A 264 -7.01 -7.42 -21.84
C MET A 264 -8.44 -7.37 -22.40
N MET A 265 -9.45 -8.00 -21.78
CA MET A 265 -10.71 -8.33 -22.49
C MET A 265 -12.03 -8.31 -21.69
N THR A 266 -12.15 -7.58 -20.57
CA THR A 266 -13.48 -7.30 -19.98
C THR A 266 -13.79 -5.84 -19.61
N ALA A 267 -13.07 -4.87 -20.17
CA ALA A 267 -13.38 -3.43 -19.99
C ALA A 267 -14.06 -2.77 -21.21
N ALA A 268 -14.48 -3.54 -22.22
CA ALA A 268 -15.02 -3.01 -23.48
C ALA A 268 -16.51 -3.32 -23.75
N ARG A 269 -17.28 -3.84 -22.77
CA ARG A 269 -18.76 -3.96 -22.87
C ARG A 269 -19.45 -3.92 -21.51
N LEU A 270 -19.53 -2.73 -20.91
CA LEU A 270 -20.65 -2.31 -20.06
C LEU A 270 -21.06 -0.89 -20.47
#